data_AF-A0A1H7T4Z7-F1
#
_entry.id   AF-A0A1H7T4Z7-F1
#
_cell.length_a   1.000
_cell.length_b   1.000
_cell.length_c   1.000
_cell.angle_alpha   90.00
_cell.angle_beta   90.00
_cell.angle_gamma   90.00
#
_symmetry.space_group_name_H-M   'P 1'
#
loop_
_entity.id
_entity.type
_entity.pdbx_description
1 polymer ?
#
loop_
_entity_poly.entity_id
_entity_poly.type
_entity_poly.pdbx_seq_one_letter_code
_entity_poly.pdbx_strand_id
1 'polypeptide(L)'
;MERQQGTRVGIDPGSPFCRLIDAAIEACRDSRESLAQLEQGLVELRDDRLGGAAPRPLGGPERKLHWQHFYRTAQVLKRALADARAEAYRAAVDEQGFTITGLTTYAGNSRQHVSRMVAKGREALEALEAHTE
;
A
#
# COMPACT_ATOMS: atom_id res chain seq x y z
N MET A 1 30.81 27.10 -17.96
CA MET A 1 30.14 25.80 -17.73
C MET A 1 29.65 25.79 -16.30
N GLU A 2 28.48 26.38 -16.05
CA GLU A 2 27.88 26.44 -14.72
C GLU A 2 27.06 25.16 -14.50
N ARG A 3 27.40 24.40 -13.45
CA ARG A 3 26.64 23.22 -13.02
C ARG A 3 25.46 23.71 -12.19
N GLN A 4 24.23 23.48 -12.68
CA GLN A 4 23.01 23.65 -11.89
C GLN A 4 23.08 22.75 -10.65
N GLN A 5 23.13 23.38 -9.48
CA GLN A 5 22.96 22.69 -8.19
C GLN A 5 21.47 22.34 -8.06
N GLY A 6 21.15 21.05 -8.18
CA GLY A 6 19.80 20.55 -7.89
C GLY A 6 19.52 20.69 -6.41
N THR A 7 18.62 21.59 -6.05
CA THR A 7 18.07 21.73 -4.69
C THR A 7 17.42 20.40 -4.30
N ARG A 8 18.05 19.66 -3.37
CA ARG A 8 17.39 18.52 -2.73
C ARG A 8 16.26 19.07 -1.88
N VAL A 9 15.03 18.98 -2.38
CA VAL A 9 13.82 19.22 -1.58
C VAL A 9 13.82 18.14 -0.50
N GLY A 10 14.18 18.55 0.74
CA GLY A 10 14.11 17.66 1.90
C GLY A 10 12.64 17.34 2.16
N ILE A 11 12.26 16.07 2.04
CA ILE A 11 10.92 15.62 2.42
C ILE A 11 10.84 15.70 3.94
N ASP A 12 9.90 16.49 4.47
CA ASP A 12 9.65 16.57 5.90
C ASP A 12 9.15 15.19 6.41
N PRO A 13 9.83 14.56 7.39
CA PRO A 13 9.39 13.30 7.97
C PRO A 13 8.01 13.38 8.63
N GLY A 14 7.52 14.58 9.00
CA GLY A 14 6.14 14.78 9.47
C GLY A 14 5.08 14.91 8.37
N SER A 15 5.50 14.94 7.11
CA SER A 15 4.61 15.16 5.97
C SER A 15 3.51 14.09 5.87
N PRO A 16 2.32 14.44 5.33
CA PRO A 16 1.28 13.47 5.00
C PRO A 16 1.80 12.30 4.14
N PHE A 17 2.74 12.57 3.23
CA PHE A 17 3.40 11.57 2.41
C PHE A 17 4.20 10.55 3.23
N CYS A 18 5.04 11.00 4.17
CA CYS A 18 5.79 10.10 5.06
C CYS A 18 4.86 9.25 5.92
N ARG A 19 3.79 9.84 6.48
CA ARG A 19 2.78 9.10 7.24
C ARG A 19 2.05 8.04 6.42
N LEU A 20 1.76 8.31 5.14
CA LEU A 20 1.19 7.33 4.22
C LEU A 20 2.15 6.19 3.90
N ILE A 21 3.44 6.49 3.74
CA ILE A 21 4.49 5.46 3.55
C ILE A 21 4.60 4.60 4.81
N ASP A 22 4.65 5.20 5.99
CA ASP A 22 4.76 4.47 7.26
C ASP A 22 3.55 3.54 7.47
N ALA A 23 2.34 4.03 7.23
CA ALA A 23 1.13 3.21 7.29
C ALA A 23 1.16 2.04 6.27
N ALA A 24 1.71 2.25 5.08
CA ALA A 24 1.89 1.20 4.10
C ALA A 24 2.96 0.17 4.52
N ILE A 25 4.03 0.61 5.20
CA ILE A 25 5.06 -0.27 5.76
C ILE A 25 4.49 -1.14 6.88
N GLU A 26 3.70 -0.55 7.79
CA GLU A 26 3.02 -1.28 8.85
C GLU A 26 2.05 -2.32 8.28
N ALA A 27 1.19 -1.94 7.33
CA ALA A 27 0.29 -2.88 6.66
C ALA A 27 1.03 -4.04 5.96
N CYS A 28 2.22 -3.77 5.40
CA CYS A 28 3.10 -4.81 4.84
C CYS A 28 3.71 -5.73 5.91
N ARG A 29 3.98 -5.24 7.13
CA ARG A 29 4.44 -6.07 8.25
C ARG A 29 3.31 -6.97 8.75
N ASP A 30 2.12 -6.40 8.99
CA ASP A 30 0.94 -7.15 9.46
C ASP A 30 0.54 -8.27 8.49
N SER A 31 0.64 -7.99 7.18
CA SER A 31 0.37 -8.97 6.13
C SER A 31 1.38 -10.12 6.13
N ARG A 32 2.67 -9.83 6.35
CA ARG A 32 3.71 -10.87 6.44
C ARG A 32 3.52 -11.72 7.69
N GLU A 33 3.16 -11.12 8.81
CA GLU A 33 2.86 -11.85 10.04
C GLU A 33 1.63 -12.76 9.86
N SER A 34 0.56 -12.24 9.27
CA SER A 34 -0.64 -13.02 8.95
C SER A 34 -0.36 -14.19 8.01
N LEU A 35 0.52 -13.99 7.01
CA LEU A 35 0.93 -15.05 6.10
C LEU A 35 1.76 -16.12 6.82
N ALA A 36 2.68 -15.72 7.68
CA ALA A 36 3.48 -16.66 8.49
C ALA A 36 2.59 -17.52 9.41
N GLN A 37 1.58 -16.91 10.04
CA GLN A 37 0.60 -17.63 10.85
C GLN A 37 -0.23 -18.63 10.00
N LEU A 38 -0.59 -18.26 8.78
CA LEU A 38 -1.28 -19.17 7.85
C LEU A 38 -0.40 -20.34 7.43
N GLU A 39 0.85 -20.08 7.05
CA GLU A 39 1.83 -21.11 6.71
C GLU A 39 2.04 -22.09 7.87
N GLN A 40 2.19 -21.57 9.08
CA GLN A 40 2.29 -22.36 10.31
C GLN A 40 1.05 -23.26 10.51
N GLY A 41 -0.16 -22.70 10.40
CA GLY A 41 -1.39 -23.48 10.52
C GLY A 41 -1.58 -24.53 9.41
N LEU A 42 -0.99 -24.32 8.23
CA LEU A 42 -0.96 -25.33 7.16
C LEU A 42 0.04 -26.45 7.46
N VAL A 43 1.19 -26.12 8.05
CA VAL A 43 2.19 -27.10 8.53
C VAL A 43 1.60 -27.99 9.61
N GLU A 44 0.99 -27.40 10.64
CA GLU A 44 0.33 -28.14 11.73
C GLU A 44 -0.73 -29.10 11.18
N LEU A 45 -1.51 -28.63 10.21
CA LEU A 45 -2.52 -29.49 9.58
C LEU A 45 -1.92 -30.65 8.77
N ARG A 46 -0.82 -30.41 8.07
CA ARG A 46 -0.11 -31.47 7.35
C ARG A 46 0.38 -32.52 8.34
N ASP A 47 0.96 -32.08 9.45
CA ASP A 47 1.56 -32.96 10.45
C ASP A 47 0.50 -33.76 11.21
N ASP A 48 -0.64 -33.15 11.57
CA ASP A 48 -1.82 -33.84 12.11
C ASP A 48 -2.33 -34.95 11.17
N ARG A 49 -2.32 -34.66 9.86
CA ARG A 49 -2.80 -35.58 8.83
C ARG A 49 -1.83 -36.73 8.58
N LEU A 50 -0.52 -36.51 8.75
CA LEU A 50 0.50 -37.56 8.73
C LEU A 50 0.46 -38.41 10.00
N GLY A 51 0.05 -37.84 11.14
CA GLY A 51 -0.12 -38.52 12.42
C GLY A 51 -1.37 -39.42 12.54
N GLY A 52 -2.17 -39.56 11.47
CA GLY A 52 -3.34 -40.44 11.44
C GLY A 52 -4.62 -39.84 12.05
N ALA A 53 -4.64 -38.53 12.36
CA ALA A 53 -5.87 -37.87 12.75
C ALA A 53 -6.87 -37.89 11.57
N ALA A 54 -8.11 -38.32 11.82
CA ALA A 54 -9.15 -38.35 10.81
C ALA A 54 -9.26 -36.98 10.12
N PRO A 55 -9.44 -36.92 8.78
CA PRO A 55 -9.51 -35.66 8.06
C PRO A 55 -10.71 -34.87 8.57
N ARG A 56 -10.49 -33.97 9.53
CA ARG A 56 -11.46 -32.91 9.80
C ARG A 56 -11.49 -32.07 8.52
N PRO A 57 -12.68 -31.71 8.01
CA PRO A 57 -12.77 -30.87 6.83
C PRO A 57 -11.85 -29.66 7.01
N LEU A 58 -11.17 -29.28 5.93
CA LEU A 58 -10.37 -28.07 5.76
C LEU A 58 -11.25 -26.79 5.87
N GLY A 59 -12.18 -26.75 6.82
CA GLY A 59 -13.31 -25.81 6.90
C GLY A 59 -13.76 -25.53 8.33
N GLY A 60 -12.82 -25.50 9.28
CA GLY A 60 -13.10 -25.01 10.63
C GLY A 60 -13.30 -23.48 10.65
N PRO A 61 -14.11 -22.94 11.59
CA PRO A 61 -14.40 -21.51 11.71
C PRO A 61 -13.14 -20.65 11.85
N GLU A 62 -12.09 -21.16 12.48
CA GLU A 62 -10.79 -20.46 12.60
C GLU A 62 -10.11 -20.23 11.24
N ARG A 63 -10.13 -21.22 10.33
CA ARG A 63 -9.54 -21.05 9.00
C ARG A 63 -10.33 -20.07 8.14
N LYS A 64 -11.66 -20.07 8.28
CA LYS A 64 -12.53 -19.08 7.64
C LYS A 64 -12.26 -17.67 8.21
N LEU A 65 -12.06 -17.56 9.52
CA LEU A 65 -11.70 -16.31 10.20
C LEU A 65 -10.34 -15.80 9.69
N HIS A 66 -9.31 -16.66 9.63
CA HIS A 66 -7.98 -16.30 9.13
C HIS A 66 -8.01 -15.91 7.66
N TRP A 67 -8.77 -16.61 6.82
CA TRP A 67 -8.93 -16.23 5.41
C TRP A 67 -9.66 -14.88 5.24
N GLN A 68 -10.70 -14.64 6.05
CA GLN A 68 -11.39 -13.35 6.06
C GLN A 68 -10.48 -12.23 6.55
N HIS A 69 -9.65 -12.49 7.56
CA HIS A 69 -8.66 -11.55 8.07
C HIS A 69 -7.62 -11.24 7.00
N PHE A 70 -6.99 -12.26 6.42
CA PHE A 70 -6.05 -12.11 5.30
C PHE A 70 -6.65 -11.30 4.15
N TYR A 71 -7.86 -11.66 3.69
CA TYR A 71 -8.50 -10.95 2.59
C TYR A 71 -8.76 -9.49 2.93
N ARG A 72 -9.21 -9.20 4.16
CA ARG A 72 -9.43 -7.82 4.62
C ARG A 72 -8.10 -7.05 4.66
N THR A 73 -7.07 -7.61 5.25
CA THR A 73 -5.74 -6.99 5.32
C THR A 73 -5.15 -6.74 3.94
N ALA A 74 -5.29 -7.69 3.01
CA ALA A 74 -4.86 -7.53 1.63
C ALA A 74 -5.62 -6.40 0.90
N GLN A 75 -6.92 -6.24 1.15
CA GLN A 75 -7.70 -5.12 0.59
C GLN A 75 -7.27 -3.77 1.20
N VAL A 76 -7.02 -3.73 2.51
CA VAL A 76 -6.49 -2.53 3.19
C VAL A 76 -5.13 -2.16 2.60
N LEU A 77 -4.21 -3.12 2.45
CA LEU A 77 -2.90 -2.91 1.84
C LEU A 77 -3.02 -2.41 0.40
N LYS A 78 -3.86 -3.05 -0.42
CA LYS A 78 -4.09 -2.63 -1.81
C LYS A 78 -4.59 -1.19 -1.88
N ARG A 79 -5.47 -0.81 -0.96
CA ARG A 79 -6.00 0.56 -0.88
C ARG A 79 -4.92 1.54 -0.42
N ALA A 80 -4.19 1.24 0.66
CA ALA A 80 -3.11 2.08 1.15
C ALA A 80 -2.01 2.30 0.10
N LEU A 81 -1.62 1.26 -0.64
CA LEU A 81 -0.66 1.39 -1.75
C LEU A 81 -1.21 2.25 -2.90
N ALA A 82 -2.50 2.12 -3.22
CA ALA A 82 -3.13 2.95 -4.23
C ALA A 82 -3.19 4.42 -3.81
N ASP A 83 -3.45 4.69 -2.53
CA ASP A 83 -3.53 6.05 -1.97
C ASP A 83 -2.12 6.67 -1.87
N ALA A 84 -1.12 5.94 -1.38
CA ALA A 84 0.28 6.37 -1.38
C ALA A 84 0.80 6.66 -2.80
N ARG A 85 0.40 5.85 -3.80
CA ARG A 85 0.74 6.10 -5.20
C ARG A 85 0.06 7.34 -5.74
N ALA A 86 -1.20 7.59 -5.38
CA ALA A 86 -1.93 8.79 -5.79
C ALA A 86 -1.25 10.05 -5.22
N GLU A 87 -0.88 10.00 -3.95
CA GLU A 87 -0.16 11.07 -3.29
C GLU A 87 1.22 11.33 -3.91
N ALA A 88 2.00 10.27 -4.19
CA ALA A 88 3.30 10.41 -4.84
C ALA A 88 3.18 11.10 -6.21
N TYR A 89 2.13 10.77 -6.97
CA TYR A 89 1.88 11.37 -8.28
C TYR A 89 1.46 12.84 -8.14
N ARG A 90 0.58 13.15 -7.18
CA ARG A 90 0.18 14.52 -6.84
C ARG A 90 1.40 15.35 -6.45
N ALA A 91 2.16 14.94 -5.44
CA ALA A 91 3.32 15.68 -4.94
C ALA A 91 4.37 15.91 -6.03
N ALA A 92 4.63 14.93 -6.89
CA ALA A 92 5.57 15.11 -8.00
C ALA A 92 5.12 16.23 -8.96
N VAL A 93 3.82 16.34 -9.25
CA VAL A 93 3.27 17.37 -10.15
C VAL A 93 3.15 18.72 -9.45
N ASP A 94 2.54 18.73 -8.27
CA ASP A 94 2.10 19.96 -7.59
C ASP A 94 3.22 20.61 -6.77
N GLU A 95 4.15 19.81 -6.22
CA GLU A 95 5.21 20.31 -5.35
C GLU A 95 6.58 20.28 -6.04
N GLN A 96 6.85 19.29 -6.89
CA GLN A 96 8.14 19.13 -7.57
C GLN A 96 8.13 19.62 -9.03
N GLY A 97 6.99 20.09 -9.54
CA GLY A 97 6.88 20.70 -10.86
C GLY A 97 6.98 19.73 -12.05
N PHE A 98 6.82 18.42 -11.82
CA PHE A 98 6.75 17.48 -12.94
C PHE A 98 5.52 17.76 -13.81
N THR A 99 5.71 17.73 -15.13
CA THR A 99 4.56 17.69 -16.03
C THR A 99 3.93 16.30 -16.02
N ILE A 100 2.62 16.22 -16.27
CA ILE A 100 1.92 14.94 -16.47
C ILE A 100 2.63 14.10 -17.54
N THR A 101 3.07 14.72 -18.65
CA THR A 101 3.83 14.02 -19.70
C THR A 101 5.16 13.46 -19.16
N GLY A 102 5.91 14.25 -18.39
CA GLY A 102 7.15 13.78 -17.76
C GLY A 102 6.92 12.59 -16.84
N LEU A 103 5.84 12.63 -16.04
CA LEU A 103 5.46 11.51 -15.18
C LEU A 103 5.05 10.26 -15.98
N THR A 104 4.36 10.41 -17.12
CA THR A 104 3.97 9.26 -17.95
C THR A 104 5.19 8.51 -18.48
N THR A 105 6.20 9.25 -18.94
CA THR A 105 7.46 8.68 -19.43
C THR A 105 8.22 8.01 -18.31
N TYR A 106 8.34 8.68 -17.15
CA TYR A 106 9.07 8.14 -16.00
C TYR A 106 8.40 6.88 -15.42
N ALA A 107 7.09 6.92 -15.20
CA ALA A 107 6.36 5.85 -14.55
C ALA A 107 5.96 4.71 -15.50
N GLY A 108 6.16 4.85 -16.82
CA GLY A 108 5.74 3.85 -17.81
C GLY A 108 4.22 3.61 -17.85
N ASN A 109 3.41 4.63 -17.54
CA ASN A 109 1.96 4.54 -17.48
C ASN A 109 1.29 5.48 -18.48
N SER A 110 0.05 5.17 -18.86
CA SER A 110 -0.72 6.03 -19.76
C SER A 110 -1.02 7.40 -19.14
N ARG A 111 -1.13 8.42 -19.99
CA ARG A 111 -1.50 9.79 -19.57
C ARG A 111 -2.79 9.84 -18.76
N GLN A 112 -3.80 9.10 -19.20
CA GLN A 112 -5.07 8.99 -18.49
C GLN A 112 -4.93 8.34 -17.10
N HIS A 113 -4.00 7.38 -16.95
CA HIS A 113 -3.75 6.77 -15.64
C HIS A 113 -3.05 7.76 -14.72
N VAL A 114 -1.96 8.42 -15.19
CA VAL A 114 -1.23 9.43 -14.41
C VAL A 114 -2.17 10.55 -13.98
N SER A 115 -2.96 11.14 -14.89
CA SER A 115 -3.89 12.22 -14.56
C SER A 115 -4.93 11.79 -13.51
N ARG A 116 -5.45 10.56 -13.60
CA ARG A 116 -6.38 10.03 -12.58
C ARG A 116 -5.71 9.87 -11.21
N MET A 117 -4.46 9.41 -11.16
CA MET A 117 -3.73 9.26 -9.90
C MET A 117 -3.44 10.61 -9.25
N VAL A 118 -3.06 11.62 -10.04
CA VAL A 118 -2.86 13.00 -9.56
C VAL A 118 -4.16 13.56 -9.01
N ALA A 119 -5.27 13.46 -9.76
CA ALA A 119 -6.58 13.92 -9.32
C ALA A 119 -7.02 13.25 -8.01
N LYS A 120 -6.88 11.92 -7.93
CA LYS A 120 -7.19 11.15 -6.72
C LYS A 120 -6.35 11.60 -5.51
N GLY A 121 -5.08 11.94 -5.73
CA GLY A 121 -4.23 12.48 -4.68
C GLY A 121 -4.72 13.85 -4.19
N ARG A 122 -5.12 14.75 -5.11
CA ARG A 122 -5.68 16.06 -4.76
C ARG A 122 -6.97 15.95 -3.97
N GLU A 123 -7.90 15.12 -4.43
CA GLU A 123 -9.17 14.85 -3.73
C GLU A 123 -8.92 14.32 -2.30
N ALA A 124 -7.93 13.44 -2.13
CA ALA A 124 -7.57 12.91 -0.82
C ALA A 124 -6.96 13.98 0.10
N LEU A 125 -6.16 14.91 -0.44
CA LEU A 125 -5.61 16.03 0.31
C LEU A 125 -6.70 17.01 0.74
N GLU A 126 -7.60 17.39 -0.17
CA GLU A 126 -8.75 18.25 0.13
C GLU A 126 -9.64 17.64 1.24
N ALA A 127 -9.88 16.33 1.19
CA ALA A 127 -10.65 15.64 2.21
C ALA A 127 -9.96 15.62 3.59
N LEU A 128 -8.63 15.58 3.63
CA LEU A 128 -7.87 15.67 4.89
C LEU A 128 -7.91 17.09 5.47
N GLU A 129 -7.76 18.10 4.62
CA GLU A 129 -7.81 19.51 5.03
C GLU A 129 -9.19 19.87 5.60
N ALA A 130 -10.27 19.43 4.95
CA ALA A 130 -11.65 19.65 5.41
C ALA A 130 -12.01 19.01 6.77
N HIS A 131 -11.20 18.07 7.26
CA HIS A 131 -11.39 17.45 8.59
C HIS A 131 -10.51 18.05 9.68
N THR A 132 -9.69 19.04 9.34
CA THR A 132 -8.78 19.72 10.27
C THR A 132 -9.25 21.14 10.62
N GLU A 133 -10.33 21.62 9.99
CA GLU A 133 -11.07 22.86 10.30
C GLU A 133 -12.26 22.61 11.23
#